data_AF-A0A835AI66-F1
#
_entry.id   AF-A0A835AI66-F1
#
_cell.length_a   1.000
_cell.length_b   1.000
_cell.length_c   1.000
_cell.angle_alpha   90.00
_cell.angle_beta   90.00
_cell.angle_gamma   90.00
#
_symmetry.space_group_name_H-M   'P 1'
#
loop_
_entity.id
_entity.type
_entity.pdbx_description
1 polymer ?
#
loop_
_entity_poly.entity_id
_entity_poly.type
_entity_poly.pdbx_seq_one_letter_code
_entity_poly.pdbx_strand_id
1 'polypeptide(L)'
;MTQPIANLRAPIDFYIELHIKRDRRYHMELRNNSVDGSYLIDDVSMLVRNVNYRIFLVGMEMNNMRYSIVLIPKAVNQIPTTGQAAKKKCKK
;
A
#
# COMPACT_ATOMS: atom_id res chain seq x y z
N MET A 1 8.62 17.30 0.57
CA MET A 1 8.19 17.05 -0.81
C MET A 1 6.71 17.37 -0.88
N THR A 2 6.28 18.19 -1.83
CA THR A 2 4.89 18.59 -2.02
C THR A 2 4.41 18.04 -3.36
N GLN A 3 3.26 17.36 -3.39
CA GLN A 3 2.68 16.87 -4.65
C GLN A 3 1.69 17.90 -5.18
N PRO A 4 1.86 18.37 -6.44
CA PRO A 4 0.88 19.26 -7.06
C PRO A 4 -0.42 18.49 -7.34
N ILE A 5 -1.56 19.12 -7.06
CA ILE A 5 -2.90 18.53 -7.24
C ILE A 5 -3.56 19.03 -8.52
N ALA A 6 -3.45 20.32 -8.83
CA ALA A 6 -4.02 20.93 -10.03
C ALA A 6 -3.21 22.18 -10.46
N ASN A 7 -3.26 22.51 -11.75
CA ASN A 7 -2.76 23.76 -12.31
C ASN A 7 -3.94 24.53 -12.91
N LEU A 8 -4.24 25.71 -12.37
CA LEU A 8 -5.32 26.57 -12.87
C LEU A 8 -4.83 27.36 -14.09
N ARG A 9 -5.58 27.33 -15.19
CA ARG A 9 -5.26 28.08 -16.42
C ARG A 9 -5.71 29.54 -16.39
N ALA A 10 -6.63 29.86 -15.48
CA ALA A 10 -7.18 31.20 -15.26
C ALA A 10 -7.49 31.35 -13.76
N PRO A 11 -7.57 32.58 -13.23
CA PRO A 11 -7.97 32.80 -11.84
C PRO A 11 -9.46 32.44 -11.70
N ILE A 12 -9.72 31.27 -11.14
CA ILE A 12 -11.07 30.79 -10.78
C ILE A 12 -11.03 30.29 -9.35
N ASP A 13 -12.16 30.39 -8.67
CA ASP A 13 -12.34 29.78 -7.35
C ASP A 13 -12.44 28.26 -7.50
N PHE A 14 -11.50 27.56 -6.87
CA PHE A 14 -11.40 26.10 -6.91
C PHE A 14 -11.70 25.53 -5.52
N TYR A 15 -12.87 24.90 -5.37
CA TYR A 15 -13.32 24.28 -4.12
C TYR A 15 -13.49 22.77 -4.31
N ILE A 16 -12.81 21.97 -3.48
CA ILE A 16 -12.95 20.52 -3.43
C ILE A 16 -13.04 20.10 -1.96
N GLU A 17 -14.01 19.26 -1.64
CA GLU A 17 -14.11 18.59 -0.35
C GLU A 17 -13.61 17.15 -0.47
N LEU A 18 -12.76 16.72 0.47
CA LEU A 18 -12.19 15.38 0.49
C LEU A 18 -12.50 14.69 1.83
N HIS A 19 -13.28 13.62 1.78
CA HIS A 19 -13.55 12.78 2.95
C HIS A 19 -12.48 11.69 3.06
N ILE A 20 -11.66 11.77 4.11
CA ILE A 20 -10.60 10.79 4.39
C ILE A 20 -11.07 9.83 5.48
N LYS A 21 -11.00 8.53 5.22
CA LYS A 21 -11.22 7.48 6.21
C LYS A 21 -9.93 6.74 6.48
N ARG A 22 -9.82 6.13 7.66
CA ARG A 22 -8.67 5.29 8.02
C ARG A 22 -9.10 3.83 7.93
N ASP A 23 -8.67 3.14 6.88
CA ASP A 23 -8.96 1.72 6.71
C ASP A 23 -7.67 0.87 6.68
N ARG A 24 -7.80 -0.40 6.33
CA ARG A 24 -6.72 -1.35 6.07
C ARG A 24 -6.98 -1.97 4.70
N ARG A 25 -5.90 -2.24 3.96
CA ARG A 25 -5.95 -2.90 2.65
C ARG A 25 -6.50 -1.98 1.55
N TYR A 26 -6.85 -2.57 0.40
CA TYR A 26 -7.49 -1.90 -0.72
C TYR A 26 -9.00 -1.95 -0.50
N HIS A 27 -9.67 -0.81 -0.54
CA HIS A 27 -11.13 -0.74 -0.49
C HIS A 27 -11.63 -0.22 -1.85
N MET A 28 -12.28 -1.10 -2.60
CA MET A 28 -12.96 -0.73 -3.83
C MET A 28 -14.38 -0.33 -3.46
N GLU A 29 -14.73 0.94 -3.56
CA GLU A 29 -16.11 1.35 -3.32
C GLU A 29 -16.96 1.01 -4.56
N LEU A 30 -18.10 0.36 -4.35
CA LEU A 30 -19.06 0.13 -5.43
C LEU A 30 -19.56 1.49 -5.91
N ARG A 31 -19.56 1.72 -7.23
CA ARG A 31 -20.00 2.97 -7.87
C ARG A 31 -21.51 3.13 -7.73
N ASN A 32 -21.96 3.44 -6.52
CA ASN A 32 -23.29 3.92 -6.25
C ASN A 32 -23.28 5.40 -6.61
N ASN A 33 -24.14 5.79 -7.57
CA ASN A 33 -24.31 7.19 -7.92
C ASN A 33 -24.81 7.91 -6.66
N SER A 34 -23.94 8.67 -6.00
CA SER A 34 -24.35 9.46 -4.84
C SER A 34 -25.33 10.54 -5.29
N VAL A 35 -26.29 10.84 -4.42
CA VAL A 35 -27.37 11.78 -4.73
C VAL A 35 -26.89 13.24 -4.73
N ASP A 36 -25.73 13.53 -4.12
CA ASP A 36 -25.18 14.87 -3.93
C ASP A 36 -24.15 15.31 -4.98
N GLY A 37 -23.87 14.47 -5.99
CA GLY A 37 -22.87 14.76 -7.02
C GLY A 37 -21.42 14.48 -6.59
N SER A 38 -21.21 13.86 -5.42
CA SER A 38 -19.90 13.36 -5.01
C SER A 38 -19.42 12.18 -5.87
N TYR A 39 -18.10 12.07 -6.00
CA TYR A 39 -17.46 10.98 -6.74
C TYR A 39 -16.66 10.12 -5.77
N LEU A 40 -16.94 8.82 -5.75
CA LEU A 40 -16.19 7.86 -4.95
C LEU A 40 -14.82 7.62 -5.59
N ILE A 41 -13.79 7.56 -4.76
CA ILE A 41 -12.40 7.28 -5.13
C ILE A 41 -11.98 6.01 -4.42
N ASP A 42 -11.33 5.09 -5.14
CA ASP A 42 -10.76 3.89 -4.54
C ASP A 42 -9.70 4.25 -3.50
N ASP A 43 -9.91 3.82 -2.25
CA ASP A 43 -8.99 4.08 -1.14
C ASP A 43 -7.87 3.04 -1.11
N VAL A 44 -6.63 3.53 -1.15
CA VAL A 44 -5.43 2.73 -0.91
C VAL A 44 -4.89 3.01 0.49
N SER A 45 -5.49 2.34 1.47
CA SER A 45 -5.09 2.38 2.89
C SER A 45 -3.94 1.43 3.23
N MET A 46 -3.34 0.75 2.23
CA MET A 46 -2.12 -0.05 2.42
C MET A 46 -0.88 0.83 2.53
N LEU A 47 -0.27 0.83 3.72
CA LEU A 47 1.01 1.51 3.99
C LEU A 47 2.17 0.97 3.15
N VAL A 48 2.12 -0.30 2.75
CA VAL A 48 3.13 -0.92 1.89
C VAL A 48 2.50 -1.26 0.55
N ARG A 49 2.87 -0.50 -0.48
CA ARG A 49 2.31 -0.66 -1.84
C ARG A 49 3.03 -1.69 -2.69
N ASN A 50 4.28 -1.98 -2.38
CA ASN A 50 5.07 -2.96 -3.11
C ASN A 50 5.93 -3.78 -2.15
N VAL A 51 5.77 -5.10 -2.18
CA VAL A 51 6.60 -6.06 -1.46
C VAL A 51 7.23 -7.00 -2.48
N ASN A 52 8.54 -6.89 -2.65
CA ASN A 52 9.30 -7.87 -3.40
C ASN A 52 9.71 -9.00 -2.45
N TYR A 53 9.55 -10.25 -2.89
CA TYR A 53 10.08 -11.41 -2.20
C TYR A 53 11.24 -12.01 -3.00
N ARG A 54 12.25 -12.50 -2.30
CA ARG A 54 13.24 -13.43 -2.87
C ARG A 54 13.03 -14.78 -2.24
N ILE A 55 12.98 -15.81 -3.08
CA ILE A 55 12.90 -17.20 -2.66
C ILE A 55 14.32 -17.76 -2.73
N PHE A 56 14.81 -18.24 -1.60
CA PHE A 56 16.04 -19.01 -1.54
C PHE A 56 15.71 -20.46 -1.22
N LEU A 57 16.25 -21.36 -2.04
CA LEU A 57 16.32 -22.79 -1.76
C LEU A 57 17.66 -23.02 -1.07
N VAL A 58 17.62 -23.23 0.24
CA VAL A 58 18.81 -23.60 1.00
C VAL A 58 18.77 -25.11 1.19
N GLY A 59 19.71 -25.81 0.55
CA GLY A 59 19.99 -27.22 0.84
C GLY A 59 21.00 -27.29 1.99
N MET A 60 20.71 -28.09 3.02
CA MET A 60 21.69 -28.44 4.03
C MET A 60 22.05 -29.93 3.89
N GLU A 61 23.33 -30.20 3.66
CA GLU A 61 23.94 -31.53 3.48
C GLU A 61 23.81 -32.40 4.76
N MET A 62 24.07 -33.70 4.81
CA MET A 62 24.54 -34.71 3.87
C MET A 62 23.70 -35.95 4.23
N ASN A 63 23.13 -36.66 3.25
CA ASN A 63 22.34 -37.91 3.41
C ASN A 63 20.81 -37.75 3.62
N ASN A 64 20.27 -36.53 3.67
CA ASN A 64 18.81 -36.36 3.61
C ASN A 64 18.47 -35.00 2.99
N MET A 65 17.86 -35.01 1.79
CA MET A 65 17.58 -33.81 1.00
C MET A 65 16.44 -32.99 1.64
N ARG A 66 16.77 -32.19 2.67
CA ARG A 66 15.83 -31.23 3.27
C ARG A 66 16.07 -29.84 2.69
N TYR A 67 15.16 -29.43 1.81
CA TYR A 67 15.15 -28.06 1.31
C TYR A 67 14.38 -27.16 2.26
N SER A 68 14.97 -26.01 2.60
CA SER A 68 14.27 -24.95 3.32
C SER A 68 14.00 -23.78 2.38
N ILE A 69 12.73 -23.33 2.34
CA ILE A 69 12.32 -22.14 1.60
C ILE A 69 12.44 -20.93 2.53
N VAL A 70 13.30 -19.97 2.18
CA VAL A 70 13.41 -18.70 2.90
C VAL A 70 12.78 -17.59 2.08
N LEU A 71 11.79 -16.90 2.66
CA LEU A 71 11.08 -15.77 2.06
C LEU A 71 11.50 -14.47 2.73
N ILE A 72 12.19 -13.59 2.00
CA ILE A 72 12.60 -12.26 2.50
C ILE A 72 11.76 -11.18 1.83
N PRO A 73 10.78 -10.57 2.51
CA PRO A 73 10.00 -9.46 1.98
C PRO A 73 10.77 -8.12 2.10
N LYS A 74 10.85 -7.35 1.01
CA LYS A 74 11.38 -5.98 0.99
C LYS A 74 10.33 -5.01 0.46
N ALA A 75 9.97 -4.01 1.26
CA ALA A 75 9.03 -2.95 0.87
C ALA A 75 9.72 -1.92 -0.02
N VAL A 76 9.23 -1.69 -1.24
CA VAL A 76 9.91 -0.83 -2.24
C VAL A 76 9.41 0.62 -2.27
N ASN A 77 8.21 0.92 -1.77
CA ASN A 77 7.72 2.31 -1.67
C ASN A 77 7.21 2.54 -0.25
N GLN A 78 7.89 3.37 0.54
CA GLN A 78 7.64 3.55 1.97
C GLN A 78 7.22 4.99 2.29
N ILE A 79 6.07 5.11 2.95
CA ILE A 79 5.84 6.03 4.06
C ILE A 79 5.17 5.12 5.13
N PRO A 80 5.83 4.61 6.19
CA PRO A 80 7.13 4.92 6.80
C PRO A 80 8.16 3.75 6.73
N THR A 81 9.35 4.00 7.27
CA THR A 81 10.57 3.16 7.32
C THR A 81 10.33 1.67 7.62
N THR A 82 11.00 0.83 6.83
CA THR A 82 10.81 -0.61 6.60
C THR A 82 10.64 -1.44 7.87
N GLY A 83 11.32 -1.04 8.96
CA GLY A 83 11.31 -1.76 10.23
C GLY A 83 9.97 -1.76 10.98
N GLN A 84 9.17 -0.69 10.87
CA GLN A 84 7.91 -0.59 11.63
C GLN A 84 6.79 -1.46 11.04
N ALA A 85 6.72 -1.57 9.71
CA ALA A 85 5.73 -2.41 9.02
C ALA A 85 5.97 -3.91 9.28
N ALA A 86 7.24 -4.36 9.25
CA ALA A 86 7.60 -5.74 9.55
C ALA A 86 7.31 -6.10 11.02
N LYS A 87 7.71 -5.25 11.97
CA LYS A 87 7.51 -5.48 13.41
C LYS A 87 6.03 -5.53 13.80
N LYS A 88 5.16 -4.78 13.12
CA LYS A 88 3.70 -4.82 13.37
C LYS A 88 3.06 -6.11 12.86
N LYS A 89 3.60 -6.76 11.82
CA LYS A 89 3.09 -8.04 11.28
C LYS A 89 3.51 -9.25 12.13
N CYS A 90 4.69 -9.22 12.74
CA CYS A 90 5.20 -10.32 13.57
C CYS A 90 4.66 -10.36 15.01
N LYS A 91 3.86 -9.37 15.44
CA LYS A 91 3.09 -9.48 16.69
C LYS A 91 1.83 -10.28 16.43
N LYS A 92 1.90 -11.59 16.64
CA LYS A 92 0.74 -12.48 16.77
C LYS A 92 0.90 -13.27 18.06
#